data_AF-A0AAT9HHJ1-F1
#
_entry.id   AF-A0AAT9HHJ1-F1
#
_cell.length_a   1.000
_cell.length_b   1.000
_cell.length_c   1.000
_cell.angle_alpha   90.00
_cell.angle_beta   90.00
_cell.angle_gamma   90.00
#
_symmetry.space_group_name_H-M   'P 1'
#
loop_
_entity.id
_entity.type
_entity.pdbx_description
1 polymer ?
#
loop_
_entity_poly.entity_id
_entity_poly.type
_entity_poly.pdbx_seq_one_letter_code
_entity_poly.pdbx_strand_id
1 'polypeptide(L)'
;MAVTGTSAPGLALAAAWGLLRAAQAENPGRVILADVDGTDASHQILSAAVATGEPEFALRDGALYTPASCAPPTRAGTPRRPPPIRTAPR
;
A
#
# COMPACT_ATOMS: atom_id res chain seq x y z
N MET A 1 -27.40 18.84 -10.76
CA MET A 1 -27.43 18.21 -9.43
C MET A 1 -27.56 16.71 -9.65
N ALA A 2 -26.44 16.00 -9.73
CA ALA A 2 -26.45 14.55 -9.93
C ALA A 2 -25.23 13.95 -9.23
N VAL A 3 -25.49 13.23 -8.14
CA VAL A 3 -24.65 12.12 -7.72
C VAL A 3 -25.62 11.04 -7.27
N THR A 4 -26.07 10.23 -8.22
CA THR A 4 -26.79 8.99 -7.91
C THR A 4 -25.81 8.08 -7.19
N GLY A 5 -26.07 7.84 -5.91
CA GLY A 5 -25.29 6.94 -5.09
C GLY A 5 -25.39 5.48 -5.57
N THR A 6 -24.25 4.81 -5.45
CA THR A 6 -24.11 3.50 -4.80
C THR A 6 -24.80 2.30 -5.44
N SER A 7 -24.13 1.75 -6.46
CA SER A 7 -23.99 0.29 -6.56
C SER A 7 -22.66 -0.06 -7.22
N ALA A 8 -21.57 0.19 -6.49
CA ALA A 8 -20.26 -0.34 -6.83
C ALA A 8 -19.67 -0.88 -5.53
N PRO A 9 -19.70 -2.21 -5.28
CA PRO A 9 -19.02 -2.80 -4.13
C PRO A 9 -17.56 -2.33 -4.00
N GLY A 10 -16.94 -1.89 -5.10
CA GLY A 10 -15.60 -1.32 -5.13
C GLY A 10 -15.38 0.01 -4.40
N LEU A 11 -16.34 0.94 -4.29
CA LEU A 11 -16.04 2.26 -3.70
C LEU A 11 -16.03 2.24 -2.17
N ALA A 12 -17.03 1.62 -1.56
CA ALA A 12 -17.06 1.46 -0.10
C ALA A 12 -15.90 0.57 0.37
N LEU A 13 -15.63 -0.51 -0.39
CA LEU A 13 -14.48 -1.37 -0.12
C LEU A 13 -13.16 -0.60 -0.28
N ALA A 14 -12.99 0.22 -1.33
CA ALA A 14 -11.80 1.05 -1.50
C ALA A 14 -11.59 2.05 -0.34
N ALA A 15 -12.66 2.65 0.18
CA ALA A 15 -12.58 3.51 1.35
C ALA A 15 -12.13 2.72 2.60
N ALA A 16 -12.69 1.52 2.82
CA ALA A 16 -12.27 0.64 3.91
C ALA A 16 -10.79 0.23 3.79
N TRP A 17 -10.31 -0.07 2.57
CA TRP A 17 -8.89 -0.32 2.31
C TRP A 17 -7.98 0.86 2.68
N GLY A 18 -8.41 2.08 2.40
CA GLY A 18 -7.69 3.28 2.82
C GLY A 18 -7.59 3.40 4.35
N LEU A 19 -8.69 3.14 5.06
CA LEU A 19 -8.75 3.20 6.53
C LEU A 19 -7.90 2.12 7.19
N LEU A 20 -7.94 0.88 6.68
CA LEU A 20 -7.17 -0.23 7.23
C LEU A 20 -5.67 0.02 7.08
N ARG A 21 -5.23 0.54 5.93
CA ARG A 21 -3.82 0.93 5.74
C ARG A 21 -3.39 2.08 6.66
N ALA A 22 -4.27 3.03 6.94
CA ALA A 22 -4.00 4.05 7.95
C ALA A 22 -3.84 3.44 9.35
N ALA A 23 -4.74 2.53 9.75
CA ALA A 23 -4.66 1.83 11.02
C ALA A 23 -3.36 1.01 11.17
N GLN A 24 -2.88 0.39 10.08
CA GLN A 24 -1.60 -0.31 10.04
C GLN A 24 -0.40 0.62 10.22
N ALA A 25 -0.40 1.77 9.54
CA ALA A 25 0.65 2.77 9.65
C ALA A 25 0.74 3.34 11.08
N GLU A 26 -0.40 3.51 11.75
CA GLU A 26 -0.48 3.96 13.14
C GLU A 26 -0.14 2.85 14.15
N ASN A 27 -0.35 1.58 13.79
CA ASN A 27 -0.15 0.42 14.67
C ASN A 27 0.71 -0.68 14.02
N PRO A 28 2.02 -0.43 13.77
CA PRO A 28 2.89 -1.40 13.10
C PRO A 28 2.91 -2.77 13.80
N GLY A 29 2.74 -3.84 13.04
CA GLY A 29 2.76 -5.23 13.53
C GLY A 29 1.55 -5.66 14.34
N ARG A 30 0.51 -4.82 14.49
CA ARG A 30 -0.72 -5.15 15.23
C ARG A 30 -1.92 -5.45 14.34
N VAL A 31 -1.91 -4.97 13.10
CA VAL A 31 -3.01 -5.13 12.13
C VAL A 31 -2.43 -5.73 10.86
N ILE A 32 -2.99 -6.86 10.43
CA ILE A 32 -2.70 -7.51 9.15
C ILE A 32 -3.93 -7.40 8.27
N LEU A 33 -3.71 -7.10 6.99
CA LEU A 33 -4.76 -6.87 6.02
C LEU A 33 -4.76 -8.02 5.00
N ALA A 34 -5.78 -8.87 5.08
CA ALA A 34 -5.91 -10.06 4.27
C ALA A 34 -7.13 -9.96 3.34
N ASP A 35 -6.91 -10.03 2.03
CA ASP A 35 -7.96 -10.16 1.03
C ASP A 35 -8.12 -11.64 0.64
N VAL A 36 -9.26 -12.26 0.96
CA VAL A 36 -9.48 -13.70 0.79
C VAL A 36 -10.66 -13.94 -0.15
N ASP A 37 -10.47 -14.77 -1.18
CA ASP A 37 -11.51 -15.07 -2.19
C ASP A 37 -12.61 -16.03 -1.72
N GLY A 38 -12.50 -16.53 -0.49
CA GLY A 38 -13.47 -17.42 0.14
C GLY A 38 -13.36 -18.89 -0.28
N THR A 39 -12.36 -19.26 -1.09
CA THR A 39 -12.13 -20.67 -1.45
C THR A 39 -11.58 -21.47 -0.26
N ASP A 40 -11.93 -22.76 -0.19
CA ASP A 40 -11.39 -23.65 0.84
C ASP A 40 -9.86 -23.73 0.78
N ALA A 41 -9.28 -23.69 -0.42
CA ALA A 41 -7.84 -23.66 -0.62
C ALA A 41 -7.19 -22.42 0.03
N SER A 42 -7.79 -21.24 -0.15
CA SER A 42 -7.34 -20.00 0.51
C SER A 42 -7.51 -20.06 2.04
N HIS A 43 -8.61 -20.61 2.54
CA HIS A 43 -8.81 -20.76 3.99
C HIS A 43 -7.79 -21.70 4.63
N GLN A 44 -7.42 -22.79 3.95
CA GLN A 44 -6.42 -23.75 4.45
C GLN A 44 -5.04 -23.12 4.66
N ILE A 45 -4.65 -22.14 3.85
CA ILE A 45 -3.34 -21.51 3.93
C ILE A 45 -3.33 -20.20 4.76
N LEU A 46 -4.49 -19.71 5.21
CA LEU A 46 -4.62 -18.42 5.89
C LEU A 46 -3.70 -18.29 7.12
N SER A 47 -3.65 -19.32 7.96
CA SER A 47 -2.77 -19.31 9.13
C SER A 47 -1.29 -19.24 8.76
N ALA A 48 -0.88 -19.92 7.69
CA ALA A 48 0.50 -19.88 7.20
C ALA A 48 0.84 -18.51 6.59
N ALA A 49 -0.11 -17.91 5.87
CA ALA A 49 0.02 -16.56 5.33
C ALA A 49 0.20 -15.51 6.44
N VAL A 50 -0.60 -15.57 7.51
CA VAL A 50 -0.43 -14.69 8.68
C VAL A 50 0.94 -14.85 9.33
N ALA A 51 1.47 -16.07 9.38
CA ALA A 51 2.78 -16.36 9.97
C ALA A 51 3.97 -15.79 9.16
N THR A 52 3.77 -15.38 7.91
CA THR A 52 4.82 -14.70 7.11
C THR A 52 5.17 -13.31 7.67
N GLY A 53 4.26 -12.71 8.43
CA GLY A 53 4.45 -11.35 8.96
C GLY A 53 4.26 -10.25 7.92
N GLU A 54 3.82 -10.58 6.71
CA GLU A 54 3.49 -9.58 5.70
C GLU A 54 2.31 -8.73 6.17
N PRO A 55 2.43 -7.39 6.16
CA PRO A 55 1.38 -6.51 6.64
C PRO A 55 0.14 -6.55 5.76
N GLU A 56 0.29 -6.79 4.46
CA GLU A 56 -0.80 -6.85 3.49
C GLU A 56 -0.58 -8.02 2.53
N PHE A 57 -1.61 -8.84 2.30
CA PHE A 57 -1.58 -9.90 1.31
C PHE A 57 -2.98 -10.26 0.78
N ALA A 58 -3.01 -10.93 -0.37
CA ALA A 58 -4.21 -11.53 -0.92
C ALA A 58 -4.05 -13.04 -1.09
N LEU A 59 -5.12 -13.78 -0.83
CA LEU A 59 -5.22 -15.23 -1.08
C LEU A 59 -6.20 -15.47 -2.22
N ARG A 60 -5.70 -16.12 -3.26
CA ARG A 60 -6.48 -16.53 -4.45
C ARG A 60 -6.16 -17.96 -4.80
N ASP A 61 -7.18 -18.81 -4.86
CA ASP A 61 -7.05 -20.24 -5.22
C ASP A 61 -5.92 -20.97 -4.46
N GLY A 62 -5.77 -20.68 -3.16
CA GLY A 62 -4.70 -21.27 -2.34
C GLY A 62 -3.29 -20.75 -2.63
N ALA A 63 -3.14 -19.61 -3.31
CA ALA A 63 -1.88 -18.93 -3.53
C ALA A 63 -1.82 -17.57 -2.79
N LEU A 64 -0.64 -17.26 -2.27
CA LEU A 64 -0.34 -16.01 -1.56
C LEU A 64 0.22 -14.96 -2.53
N TYR A 65 -0.34 -13.76 -2.49
CA TYR A 65 0.11 -12.59 -3.25
C TYR A 65 0.43 -11.45 -2.29
N THR A 66 1.62 -10.86 -2.42
CA THR A 66 2.02 -9.69 -1.64
C THR A 66 2.12 -8.45 -2.55
N PRO A 67 1.81 -7.25 -2.03
CA PRO A 67 2.02 -6.02 -2.79
C PRO A 67 3.50 -5.81 -3.05
N ALA A 68 3.85 -5.45 -4.28
CA ALA A 68 5.21 -5.04 -4.60
C ALA A 68 5.51 -3.68 -3.93
N SER A 69 6.20 -3.70 -2.79
CA SER A 69 6.70 -2.49 -2.15
C SER A 69 7.89 -1.98 -2.96
N CYS A 70 7.70 -0.90 -3.70
CA CYS A 70 8.81 -0.16 -4.29
C CYS A 70 9.33 0.83 -3.26
N ALA A 71 10.64 0.82 -2.99
CA ALA A 71 11.25 1.86 -2.19
C ALA A 71 10.94 3.23 -2.84
N PRO A 72 10.50 4.25 -2.08
CA PRO A 72 10.32 5.57 -2.65
C PRO A 72 11.65 6.01 -3.25
N PRO A 73 11.68 6.62 -4.45
CA PRO A 73 12.92 7.10 -5.01
C PRO A 73 13.55 8.02 -3.98
N THR A 74 14.77 7.67 -3.53
CA THR A 74 15.56 8.57 -2.69
C THR A 74 15.60 9.89 -3.41
N ARG A 75 15.03 10.93 -2.78
CA ARG A 75 15.07 12.27 -3.32
C ARG A 75 16.54 12.63 -3.44
N ALA A 76 17.10 12.51 -4.65
CA ALA A 76 18.43 12.99 -4.96
C ALA A 76 18.51 14.43 -4.46
N GLY A 77 19.59 14.75 -3.76
CA GLY A 77 19.75 16.00 -3.01
C GLY A 77 19.32 17.23 -3.79
N THR A 78 18.85 18.25 -3.07
CA THR A 78 18.53 19.58 -3.57
C THR A 78 19.45 19.99 -4.72
N PRO A 79 18.92 20.47 -5.87
CA PRO A 79 19.77 20.96 -6.95
C PRO A 79 20.77 21.96 -6.37
N ARG A 80 22.06 21.64 -6.41
CA ARG A 80 23.11 22.51 -5.90
C ARG A 80 23.04 23.80 -6.72
N ARG A 81 22.66 24.91 -6.09
CA ARG A 81 22.66 26.24 -6.71
C ARG A 81 24.06 26.47 -7.31
N PRO A 82 24.19 26.79 -8.61
CA PRO A 82 25.49 27.08 -9.19
C PRO A 82 26.13 28.28 -8.47
N PRO A 83 27.46 28.28 -8.26
CA PRO A 83 28.14 29.39 -7.60
C PRO A 83 27.90 30.69 -8.39
N PRO A 84 27.79 31.85 -7.71
CA PRO A 84 27.61 33.12 -8.40
C PRO A 84 28.79 33.39 -9.33
N ILE A 85 28.50 33.80 -10.56
CA ILE A 85 29.53 34.23 -11.51
C ILE A 85 30.23 35.48 -10.93
N ARG A 86 31.54 35.39 -10.67
CA ARG A 86 32.35 36.58 -10.36
C ARG A 86 32.70 37.24 -11.69
N THR A 87 32.02 38.33 -12.02
CA THR A 87 32.47 39.26 -13.06
C THR A 87 33.63 40.09 -12.48
N ALA A 88 34.84 39.90 -13.01
CA ALA A 88 35.98 40.75 -12.70
C ALA A 88 35.81 42.13 -13.40
N PRO A 89 36.21 43.24 -12.77
CA PRO A 89 36.25 44.55 -13.43
C PRO A 89 37.40 44.61 -14.46
N ARG A 90 37.18 45.38 -15.53
CA ARG A 90 38.11 45.61 -16.66
C ARG A 90 39.34 46.41 -16.24
#